data_AF-A0AAV5TA47-F1
#
_entry.id   AF-A0AAV5TA47-F1
#
_cell.length_a   1.000
_cell.length_b   1.000
_cell.length_c   1.000
_cell.angle_alpha   90.00
_cell.angle_beta   90.00
_cell.angle_gamma   90.00
#
_symmetry.space_group_name_H-M   'P 1'
#
loop_
_entity.id
_entity.type
_entity.pdbx_description
1 polymer ?
#
loop_
_entity_poly.entity_id
_entity_poly.type
_entity_poly.pdbx_seq_one_letter_code
_entity_poly.pdbx_strand_id
1 'polypeptide(L)'
;MGHLACFCVGMFALEAKCENNQKRKEEVMQLAEDLGHTCHESYVRSPARIGLDMMYFTDNDDATSKKGENGYIQRTEVIEGWFYLWRLTGKQKYRDWMWDEITSINTHLRVEHGFIGLHNVYDLSQGRDDVIQSYFFAETLKYAYLTFSDNSVMSLDEWVFNTEGHPFPILKDEVKGDE
;
A
#
# COMPACT_ATOMS: atom_id res chain seq x y z
N MET A 1 14.46 -2.96 5.08
CA MET A 1 13.28 -2.08 5.04
C MET A 1 12.06 -2.92 5.35
N GLY A 2 11.23 -2.53 6.31
CA GLY A 2 10.00 -3.27 6.60
C GLY A 2 8.90 -2.99 5.60
N HIS A 3 7.96 -3.92 5.44
CA HIS A 3 6.72 -3.69 4.70
C HIS A 3 6.01 -2.43 5.17
N LEU A 4 5.95 -2.25 6.50
CA LEU A 4 5.39 -1.08 7.15
C LEU A 4 5.94 0.22 6.56
N ALA A 5 7.24 0.29 6.25
CA ALA A 5 7.85 1.50 5.73
C ALA A 5 7.27 1.93 4.37
N CYS A 6 6.61 1.04 3.63
CA CYS A 6 5.99 1.39 2.35
C CYS A 6 4.83 2.38 2.47
N PHE A 7 4.29 2.64 3.67
CA PHE A 7 3.29 3.69 3.89
C PHE A 7 3.83 5.07 3.47
N CYS A 8 5.15 5.26 3.55
CA CYS A 8 5.79 6.52 3.18
C CYS A 8 5.60 6.88 1.70
N VAL A 9 5.27 5.91 0.84
CA VAL A 9 4.92 6.14 -0.56
C VAL A 9 3.70 7.07 -0.65
N GLY A 10 2.62 6.72 0.05
CA GLY A 10 1.42 7.55 0.10
C GLY A 10 1.66 8.89 0.79
N MET A 11 2.44 8.87 1.88
CA MET A 11 2.84 10.06 2.63
C MET A 11 3.58 11.09 1.74
N PHE A 12 4.61 10.68 1.00
CA PHE A 12 5.35 11.57 0.11
C PHE A 12 4.52 12.00 -1.11
N ALA A 13 3.68 11.12 -1.67
CA ALA A 13 2.77 11.51 -2.74
C ALA A 13 1.80 12.62 -2.28
N LEU A 14 1.28 12.53 -1.05
CA LEU A 14 0.47 13.56 -0.42
C LEU A 14 1.27 14.85 -0.12
N GLU A 15 2.51 14.76 0.35
CA GLU A 15 3.38 15.95 0.51
C GLU A 15 3.51 16.69 -0.82
N ALA A 16 3.79 15.97 -1.91
CA ALA A 16 3.91 16.58 -3.24
C ALA A 16 2.61 17.24 -3.72
N LYS A 17 1.42 16.73 -3.35
CA LYS A 17 0.13 17.39 -3.63
C LYS A 17 0.05 18.76 -2.94
N CYS A 18 0.54 18.86 -1.71
CA CYS A 18 0.46 20.06 -0.88
C CYS A 18 1.61 21.05 -1.12
N GLU A 19 2.61 20.68 -1.92
CA GLU A 19 3.78 21.51 -2.19
C GLU A 19 3.47 22.62 -3.21
N ASN A 20 3.85 23.85 -2.86
CA ASN A 20 3.64 25.03 -3.70
C ASN A 20 4.80 25.25 -4.70
N ASN A 21 6.01 24.80 -4.34
CA ASN A 21 7.16 24.88 -5.21
C ASN A 21 7.13 23.75 -6.25
N GLN A 22 6.96 24.10 -7.52
CA GLN A 22 6.83 23.12 -8.61
C GLN A 22 8.01 22.14 -8.70
N LYS A 23 9.25 22.62 -8.52
CA LYS A 23 10.43 21.76 -8.56
C LYS A 23 10.41 20.76 -7.41
N ARG A 24 10.12 21.22 -6.19
CA ARG A 24 10.07 20.34 -5.02
C ARG A 24 8.90 19.34 -5.12
N LYS A 25 7.76 19.77 -5.65
CA LYS A 25 6.62 18.89 -5.94
C LYS A 25 7.03 17.73 -6.86
N GLU A 26 7.73 18.03 -7.94
CA GLU A 26 8.23 17.01 -8.88
C GLU A 26 9.25 16.07 -8.23
N GLU A 27 10.20 16.60 -7.46
CA GLU A 27 11.22 15.82 -6.75
C GLU A 27 10.59 14.86 -5.71
N VAL A 28 9.64 15.36 -4.92
CA VAL A 28 8.96 14.56 -3.88
C VAL A 28 8.02 13.52 -4.50
N MET A 29 7.30 13.86 -5.58
CA MET A 29 6.47 12.89 -6.29
C MET A 29 7.35 11.80 -6.93
N GLN A 30 8.50 12.16 -7.52
CA GLN A 30 9.43 11.18 -8.07
C GLN A 30 9.94 10.23 -6.99
N LEU A 31 10.31 10.75 -5.81
CA LEU A 31 10.68 9.93 -4.65
C LEU A 31 9.56 8.95 -4.27
N ALA A 32 8.30 9.42 -4.23
CA ALA A 32 7.15 8.57 -3.94
C ALA A 32 6.99 7.45 -4.99
N GLU A 33 7.18 7.74 -6.27
CA GLU A 33 7.10 6.73 -7.33
C GLU A 33 8.24 5.70 -7.26
N ASP A 34 9.46 6.14 -6.95
CA ASP A 34 10.63 5.26 -6.85
C ASP A 34 10.53 4.33 -5.63
N LEU A 35 10.04 4.85 -4.50
CA LEU A 35 9.72 4.05 -3.32
C LEU A 35 8.57 3.07 -3.61
N GLY A 36 7.52 3.54 -4.31
CA GLY A 36 6.39 2.71 -4.71
C GLY A 36 6.81 1.56 -5.63
N HIS A 37 7.75 1.81 -6.54
CA HIS A 37 8.37 0.78 -7.37
C HIS A 37 9.19 -0.20 -6.54
N THR A 38 10.01 0.28 -5.60
CA THR A 38 10.80 -0.59 -4.71
C THR A 38 9.90 -1.51 -3.87
N CYS A 39 8.80 -0.99 -3.34
CA CYS A 39 7.81 -1.77 -2.62
C CYS A 39 7.14 -2.81 -3.52
N HIS A 40 6.81 -2.45 -4.76
CA HIS A 40 6.31 -3.40 -5.76
C HIS A 40 7.30 -4.52 -6.10
N GLU A 41 8.59 -4.20 -6.22
CA GLU A 41 9.63 -5.19 -6.47
C GLU A 41 9.67 -6.28 -5.38
N SER A 42 9.38 -5.93 -4.12
CA SER A 42 9.31 -6.92 -3.04
C SER A 42 8.19 -7.96 -3.21
N TYR A 43 7.12 -7.60 -3.94
CA TYR A 43 6.00 -8.48 -4.25
C TYR A 43 6.34 -9.37 -5.45
N VAL A 44 6.74 -8.77 -6.58
CA VAL A 44 6.96 -9.53 -7.82
C VAL A 44 8.17 -10.46 -7.78
N ARG A 45 9.11 -10.22 -6.86
CA ARG A 45 10.28 -11.09 -6.63
C ARG A 45 9.97 -12.27 -5.71
N SER A 46 8.81 -12.29 -5.04
CA SER A 46 8.36 -13.47 -4.30
C SER A 46 7.65 -14.45 -5.25
N PRO A 47 7.87 -15.78 -5.12
CA PRO A 47 7.16 -16.77 -5.92
C PRO A 47 5.64 -16.71 -5.77
N ALA A 48 5.15 -16.36 -4.58
CA ALA A 48 3.73 -16.18 -4.30
C ALA A 48 3.16 -14.86 -4.85
N ARG A 49 4.02 -13.94 -5.32
CA ARG A 49 3.64 -12.58 -5.73
C ARG A 49 2.83 -11.84 -4.67
N ILE A 50 3.23 -12.04 -3.42
CA ILE A 50 2.70 -11.43 -2.20
C ILE A 50 3.86 -10.71 -1.50
N GLY A 51 3.56 -9.61 -0.81
CA GLY A 51 4.53 -8.87 0.00
C GLY A 51 5.16 -9.70 1.12
N LEU A 52 6.18 -9.16 1.79
CA LEU A 52 6.88 -9.82 2.88
C LEU A 52 7.17 -8.85 4.01
N ASP A 53 7.30 -9.31 5.25
CA ASP A 53 7.45 -8.44 6.42
C ASP A 53 8.71 -7.55 6.38
N MET A 54 9.86 -8.08 5.98
CA MET A 54 11.12 -7.34 5.91
C MET A 54 11.89 -7.62 4.63
N MET A 55 12.11 -6.61 3.79
CA MET A 55 12.94 -6.70 2.58
C MET A 55 14.36 -6.19 2.85
N TYR A 56 15.37 -6.88 2.32
CA TYR A 56 16.78 -6.53 2.52
C TYR A 56 17.42 -6.04 1.22
N PHE A 57 18.46 -5.22 1.38
CA PHE A 57 19.27 -4.64 0.30
C PHE A 57 20.74 -4.92 0.64
N THR A 58 21.21 -6.11 0.26
CA THR A 58 22.56 -6.62 0.48
C THR A 58 23.07 -7.23 -0.83
N ASP A 59 24.31 -7.72 -0.87
CA ASP A 59 24.85 -8.39 -2.06
C ASP A 59 24.02 -9.60 -2.53
N ASN A 60 23.23 -10.23 -1.63
CA ASN A 60 22.44 -11.42 -1.92
C ASN A 60 20.93 -11.16 -2.04
N ASP A 61 20.47 -10.00 -1.59
CA ASP A 61 19.04 -9.66 -1.51
C ASP A 61 18.84 -8.24 -2.03
N ASP A 62 17.95 -8.08 -2.99
CA ASP A 62 17.51 -6.78 -3.48
C ASP A 62 15.98 -6.79 -3.44
N ALA A 63 15.40 -6.06 -2.49
CA ALA A 63 13.99 -6.13 -2.13
C ALA A 63 13.48 -7.56 -1.81
N THR A 64 14.35 -8.48 -1.36
CA THR A 64 13.99 -9.87 -1.01
C THR A 64 14.34 -10.22 0.44
N SER A 65 13.88 -11.39 0.90
CA SER A 65 14.08 -11.90 2.26
C SER A 65 14.20 -13.43 2.27
N LYS A 66 15.17 -13.98 1.55
CA LYS A 66 15.23 -15.45 1.38
C LYS A 66 15.55 -16.20 2.68
N LYS A 67 16.22 -15.54 3.63
CA LYS A 67 16.66 -16.11 4.92
C LYS A 67 16.25 -15.27 6.14
N GLY A 68 15.46 -14.22 5.93
CA GLY A 68 15.01 -13.30 6.98
C GLY A 68 13.53 -13.47 7.30
N GLU A 69 12.90 -12.38 7.75
CA GLU A 69 11.47 -12.32 8.02
C GLU A 69 10.72 -12.24 6.67
N ASN A 70 10.13 -13.36 6.26
CA ASN A 70 9.48 -13.53 4.96
C ASN A 70 8.03 -14.03 5.05
N GLY A 71 7.43 -13.88 6.23
CA GLY A 71 6.00 -14.01 6.41
C GLY A 71 5.24 -12.84 5.76
N TYR A 72 3.95 -13.04 5.60
CA TYR A 72 3.03 -12.00 5.18
C TYR A 72 1.73 -12.10 5.98
N ILE A 73 1.51 -11.11 6.84
CA ILE A 73 0.35 -11.04 7.72
C ILE A 73 -0.73 -10.10 7.19
N GLN A 74 -1.00 -10.10 5.89
CA GLN A 74 -2.11 -9.33 5.28
C GLN A 74 -1.94 -7.80 5.33
N ARG A 75 -0.68 -7.33 5.44
CA ARG A 75 -0.34 -5.91 5.56
C ARG A 75 -0.77 -5.09 4.36
N THR A 76 -1.06 -3.81 4.60
CA THR A 76 -1.71 -2.92 3.64
C THR A 76 -0.78 -1.89 3.00
N GLU A 77 0.39 -1.61 3.57
CA GLU A 77 1.08 -0.32 3.33
C GLU A 77 1.56 -0.12 1.88
N VAL A 78 1.82 -1.21 1.15
CA VAL A 78 2.14 -1.15 -0.28
C VAL A 78 0.89 -0.81 -1.13
N ILE A 79 -0.22 -1.48 -0.84
CA ILE A 79 -1.53 -1.22 -1.45
C ILE A 79 -1.99 0.22 -1.17
N GLU A 80 -1.80 0.71 0.06
CA GLU A 80 -2.06 2.10 0.45
C GLU A 80 -1.24 3.07 -0.41
N GLY A 81 0.07 2.83 -0.53
CA GLY A 81 0.96 3.65 -1.37
C GLY A 81 0.49 3.72 -2.82
N TRP A 82 0.11 2.59 -3.42
CA TRP A 82 -0.40 2.55 -4.79
C TRP A 82 -1.75 3.24 -4.94
N PHE A 83 -2.64 3.17 -3.95
CA PHE A 83 -3.89 3.92 -3.94
C PHE A 83 -3.63 5.44 -4.06
N TYR A 84 -2.72 5.99 -3.25
CA TYR A 84 -2.37 7.41 -3.32
C TYR A 84 -1.71 7.76 -4.65
N LEU A 85 -0.75 6.95 -5.10
CA LEU A 85 -0.09 7.18 -6.39
C LEU A 85 -1.08 7.14 -7.56
N TRP A 86 -2.03 6.20 -7.57
CA TRP A 86 -3.12 6.15 -8.56
C TRP A 86 -3.96 7.43 -8.51
N ARG A 87 -4.49 7.79 -7.34
CA ARG A 87 -5.38 8.97 -7.18
C ARG A 87 -4.72 10.27 -7.61
N LEU A 88 -3.41 10.41 -7.35
CA LEU A 88 -2.69 11.68 -7.56
C LEU A 88 -2.02 11.79 -8.93
N THR A 89 -1.68 10.67 -9.57
CA THR A 89 -0.97 10.67 -10.87
C THR A 89 -1.83 10.18 -12.03
N GLY A 90 -2.87 9.38 -11.77
CA GLY A 90 -3.67 8.71 -12.80
C GLY A 90 -2.90 7.69 -13.63
N LYS A 91 -1.68 7.30 -13.23
CA LYS A 91 -0.87 6.33 -14.00
C LYS A 91 -1.44 4.92 -13.85
N GLN A 92 -1.84 4.33 -14.97
CA GLN A 92 -2.50 3.01 -15.03
C GLN A 92 -1.70 1.88 -14.35
N LYS A 93 -0.35 1.95 -14.35
CA LYS A 93 0.53 0.96 -13.71
C LYS A 93 0.13 0.64 -12.26
N TYR A 94 -0.36 1.61 -11.50
CA TYR A 94 -0.76 1.40 -10.09
C TYR A 94 -2.04 0.58 -9.95
N ARG A 95 -2.96 0.69 -10.89
CA ARG A 95 -4.15 -0.18 -10.96
C ARG A 95 -3.78 -1.59 -11.40
N ASP A 96 -2.83 -1.71 -12.31
CA ASP A 96 -2.34 -3.02 -12.78
C ASP A 96 -1.65 -3.76 -11.62
N TRP A 97 -0.76 -3.08 -10.88
CA TRP A 97 -0.12 -3.63 -9.67
C TRP A 97 -1.14 -4.00 -8.59
N MET A 98 -2.14 -3.15 -8.34
CA MET A 98 -3.24 -3.46 -7.42
C MET A 98 -4.02 -4.71 -7.84
N TRP A 99 -4.28 -4.86 -9.15
CA TRP A 99 -5.02 -6.00 -9.66
C TRP A 99 -4.24 -7.31 -9.54
N ASP A 100 -2.95 -7.26 -9.86
CA ASP A 100 -2.04 -8.39 -9.69
C ASP A 100 -2.01 -8.83 -8.22
N GLU A 101 -1.92 -7.88 -7.28
CA GLU A 101 -1.89 -8.21 -5.86
C GLU A 101 -3.21 -8.79 -5.35
N ILE A 102 -4.36 -8.20 -5.66
CA ILE A 102 -5.66 -8.76 -5.23
C ILE A 102 -5.87 -10.17 -5.82
N THR A 103 -5.37 -10.41 -7.03
CA THR A 103 -5.37 -11.74 -7.65
C THR A 103 -4.48 -12.72 -6.87
N SER A 104 -3.27 -12.31 -6.49
CA SER A 104 -2.37 -13.09 -5.63
C SER A 104 -3.00 -13.39 -4.27
N ILE A 105 -3.61 -12.41 -3.61
CA ILE A 105 -4.29 -12.57 -2.32
C ILE A 105 -5.40 -13.63 -2.44
N ASN A 106 -6.26 -13.52 -3.46
CA ASN A 106 -7.32 -14.50 -3.67
C ASN A 106 -6.80 -15.90 -4.00
N THR A 107 -5.62 -16.00 -4.62
CA THR A 107 -4.98 -17.29 -4.97
C THR A 107 -4.32 -17.94 -3.76
N HIS A 108 -3.58 -17.17 -2.95
CA HIS A 108 -2.68 -17.72 -1.95
C HIS A 108 -3.21 -17.62 -0.51
N LEU A 109 -3.98 -16.60 -0.17
CA LEU A 109 -4.41 -16.34 1.21
C LEU A 109 -5.83 -16.87 1.50
N ARG A 110 -6.66 -17.07 0.46
CA ARG A 110 -8.04 -17.53 0.61
C ARG A 110 -8.12 -18.94 1.22
N VAL A 111 -9.05 -19.12 2.15
CA VAL A 111 -9.48 -20.40 2.74
C VAL A 111 -11.01 -20.53 2.63
N GLU A 112 -11.57 -21.65 3.09
CA GLU A 112 -13.02 -21.93 3.05
C GLU A 112 -13.86 -20.81 3.68
N HIS A 113 -13.38 -20.22 4.78
CA HIS A 113 -14.13 -19.25 5.59
C HIS A 113 -13.43 -17.90 5.78
N GLY A 114 -12.52 -17.51 4.89
CA GLY A 114 -11.84 -16.22 4.99
C GLY A 114 -10.53 -16.13 4.23
N PHE A 115 -9.62 -15.31 4.76
CA PHE A 115 -8.27 -15.11 4.28
C PHE A 115 -7.33 -15.18 5.49
N ILE A 116 -6.19 -15.86 5.34
CA ILE A 116 -5.17 -15.95 6.41
C ILE A 116 -3.78 -15.70 5.83
N GLY A 117 -2.85 -15.25 6.67
CA GLY A 117 -1.49 -14.92 6.26
C GLY A 117 -0.64 -16.15 5.95
N LEU A 118 0.59 -15.89 5.48
CA LEU A 118 1.58 -16.90 5.13
C LEU A 118 2.77 -16.83 6.10
N HIS A 119 3.27 -17.98 6.53
CA HIS A 119 4.52 -18.04 7.28
C HIS A 119 5.74 -17.73 6.41
N ASN A 120 5.69 -18.08 5.11
CA ASN A 120 6.79 -17.86 4.18
C ASN A 120 6.27 -17.69 2.74
N VAL A 121 6.54 -16.53 2.14
CA VAL A 121 6.11 -16.20 0.77
C VAL A 121 6.98 -16.84 -0.33
N TYR A 122 8.12 -17.40 0.04
CA TYR A 122 9.02 -18.16 -0.83
C TYR A 122 8.75 -19.67 -0.81
N ASP A 123 8.10 -20.17 0.25
CA ASP A 123 7.85 -21.60 0.46
C ASP A 123 6.49 -21.83 1.14
N LEU A 124 5.46 -22.02 0.31
CA LEU A 124 4.08 -22.23 0.76
C LEU A 124 3.89 -23.53 1.56
N SER A 125 4.87 -24.46 1.54
CA SER A 125 4.79 -25.69 2.34
C SER A 125 4.98 -25.45 3.84
N GLN A 126 5.48 -24.28 4.23
CA GLN A 126 5.65 -23.88 5.63
C GLN A 126 4.34 -23.48 6.32
N GLY A 127 3.22 -23.48 5.58
CA GLY A 127 1.89 -23.29 6.16
C GLY A 127 1.47 -21.83 6.28
N ARG A 128 0.38 -21.63 7.01
CA ARG A 128 -0.36 -20.38 7.14
C ARG A 128 -0.47 -20.01 8.62
N ASP A 129 -0.58 -18.72 8.91
CA ASP A 129 -0.58 -18.22 10.29
C ASP A 129 -1.88 -18.45 11.07
N ASP A 130 -2.94 -18.88 10.39
CA ASP A 130 -4.30 -19.10 10.93
C ASP A 130 -4.90 -17.85 11.60
N VAL A 131 -4.53 -16.66 11.11
CA VAL A 131 -5.06 -15.38 11.59
C VAL A 131 -5.63 -14.58 10.43
N ILE A 132 -6.85 -14.06 10.63
CA ILE A 132 -7.39 -12.97 9.82
C ILE A 132 -7.29 -11.67 10.60
N GLN A 133 -6.58 -10.71 10.03
CA GLN A 133 -6.30 -9.45 10.67
C GLN A 133 -7.45 -8.46 10.43
N SER A 134 -7.79 -7.63 11.42
CA SER A 134 -8.85 -6.64 11.26
C SER A 134 -8.55 -5.64 10.13
N TYR A 135 -7.29 -5.25 9.98
CA TYR A 135 -6.82 -4.34 8.94
C TYR A 135 -6.90 -4.92 7.53
N PHE A 136 -7.03 -6.25 7.36
CA PHE A 136 -7.33 -6.80 6.03
C PHE A 136 -8.65 -6.22 5.48
N PHE A 137 -9.65 -6.08 6.35
CA PHE A 137 -10.93 -5.47 5.99
C PHE A 137 -10.89 -3.94 6.07
N ALA A 138 -10.28 -3.39 7.13
CA ALA A 138 -10.26 -1.96 7.33
C ALA A 138 -9.40 -1.23 6.30
N GLU A 139 -8.34 -1.86 5.79
CA GLU A 139 -7.33 -1.18 4.98
C GLU A 139 -7.14 -1.86 3.63
N THR A 140 -6.65 -3.10 3.61
CA THR A 140 -6.27 -3.80 2.37
C THR A 140 -7.41 -3.83 1.35
N LEU A 141 -8.59 -4.31 1.76
CA LEU A 141 -9.75 -4.35 0.88
C LEU A 141 -10.33 -2.95 0.59
N LYS A 142 -10.22 -2.01 1.54
CA LYS A 142 -10.72 -0.64 1.36
C LYS A 142 -9.90 0.13 0.32
N TYR A 143 -8.58 0.12 0.43
CA TYR A 143 -7.70 0.81 -0.51
C TYR A 143 -7.74 0.17 -1.91
N ALA A 144 -7.87 -1.17 -1.98
CA ALA A 144 -8.12 -1.85 -3.24
C ALA A 144 -9.45 -1.42 -3.87
N TYR A 145 -10.55 -1.42 -3.09
CA TYR A 145 -11.85 -0.95 -3.54
C TYR A 145 -11.80 0.51 -4.05
N LEU A 146 -11.16 1.41 -3.29
CA LEU A 146 -11.05 2.82 -3.66
C LEU A 146 -10.17 3.04 -4.90
N THR A 147 -9.14 2.23 -5.10
CA THR A 147 -8.29 2.27 -6.31
C THR A 147 -9.10 2.03 -7.59
N PHE A 148 -10.07 1.11 -7.54
CA PHE A 148 -10.97 0.82 -8.67
C PHE A 148 -12.26 1.64 -8.68
N SER A 149 -12.48 2.50 -7.67
CA SER A 149 -13.62 3.41 -7.60
C SER A 149 -13.33 4.75 -8.30
N ASP A 150 -14.38 5.51 -8.61
CA ASP A 150 -14.25 6.90 -9.07
C ASP A 150 -13.53 7.77 -8.02
N ASN A 151 -12.83 8.81 -8.48
CA ASN A 151 -12.11 9.77 -7.63
C ASN A 151 -13.04 10.59 -6.73
N SER A 152 -14.33 10.69 -7.06
CA SER A 152 -15.35 11.31 -6.20
C SER A 152 -15.67 10.48 -4.96
N VAL A 153 -15.41 9.18 -4.96
CA VAL A 153 -15.63 8.30 -3.79
C VAL A 153 -14.48 8.48 -2.82
N MET A 154 -14.76 9.08 -1.66
CA MET A 154 -13.76 9.44 -0.64
C MET A 154 -12.63 10.29 -1.24
N SER A 155 -13.00 11.44 -1.81
CA SER A 155 -12.04 12.39 -2.39
C SER A 155 -10.96 12.79 -1.37
N LEU A 156 -9.70 12.82 -1.82
CA LEU A 156 -8.55 13.28 -1.03
C LEU A 156 -8.58 14.80 -0.77
N ASP A 157 -9.55 15.54 -1.31
CA ASP A 157 -9.80 16.95 -1.00
C ASP A 157 -10.83 17.14 0.12
N GLU A 158 -11.51 16.07 0.53
CA GLU A 158 -12.58 16.10 1.53
C GLU A 158 -12.29 15.20 2.73
N TRP A 159 -11.50 14.14 2.53
CA TRP A 159 -11.22 13.12 3.53
C TRP A 159 -9.72 12.94 3.77
N VAL A 160 -9.37 12.72 5.03
CA VAL A 160 -8.04 12.25 5.46
C VAL A 160 -8.19 10.90 6.15
N PHE A 161 -7.40 9.92 5.74
CA PHE A 161 -7.40 8.59 6.36
C PHE A 161 -6.46 8.61 7.57
N ASN A 162 -6.89 8.05 8.70
CA ASN A 162 -5.96 7.75 9.78
C ASN A 162 -5.10 6.52 9.43
N THR A 163 -4.20 6.16 10.33
CA THR A 163 -3.26 5.04 10.14
C THR A 163 -3.89 3.64 10.09
N GLU A 164 -5.21 3.51 10.23
CA GLU A 164 -5.94 2.24 10.09
C GLU A 164 -7.02 2.34 8.99
N GLY A 165 -6.79 3.22 8.01
CA GLY A 165 -7.68 3.43 6.87
C GLY A 165 -9.06 4.01 7.22
N HIS A 166 -9.29 4.57 8.40
CA HIS A 166 -10.56 5.22 8.74
C HIS A 166 -10.59 6.67 8.24
N PRO A 167 -11.54 7.05 7.37
CA PRO A 167 -11.61 8.40 6.83
C PRO A 167 -12.27 9.37 7.82
N PHE A 168 -11.64 10.53 7.99
CA PHE A 168 -12.15 11.68 8.73
C PHE A 168 -12.35 12.86 7.76
N PRO A 169 -13.41 13.66 7.92
CA PRO A 169 -13.59 14.85 7.09
C PRO A 169 -12.50 15.88 7.40
N ILE A 170 -12.01 16.56 6.37
CA ILE A 170 -11.12 17.71 6.54
C ILE A 170 -11.93 18.84 7.20
N LEU A 171 -11.45 19.30 8.35
CA LEU A 171 -12.06 20.44 9.04
C LEU A 171 -11.77 21.71 8.22
N LYS A 172 -12.84 22.34 7.73
CA LYS A 172 -12.75 23.66 7.12
C LYS A 172 -12.83 24.68 8.25
N ASP A 173 -11.86 25.57 8.33
CA ASP A 173 -11.98 26.72 9.22
C ASP A 173 -13.21 27.53 8.79
N GLU A 174 -14.18 27.68 9.68
CA GLU A 174 -15.21 28.69 9.49
C GLU A 174 -14.48 30.03 9.49
N VAL A 175 -14.40 30.67 8.33
CA VAL A 175 -14.06 32.09 8.24
C VAL A 175 -15.13 32.80 9.06
N LYS A 176 -14.82 33.12 10.32
CA LYS A 176 -15.58 34.10 11.08
C LYS A 176 -15.47 35.38 10.27
N GLY A 177 -16.52 35.71 9.53
CA GLY A 177 -16.65 37.01 8.91
C GLY A 177 -16.57 38.04 10.03
N ASP A 178 -15.64 38.97 9.92
CA ASP A 178 -15.63 40.18 10.73
C ASP A 178 -16.92 40.95 10.39
N GLU A 179 -17.92 40.90 11.30
CA GLU A 179 -19.01 41.88 11.39
C GLU A 179 -18.57 43.10 12.21
#